data_AF-A0A2G9MJU0-F1
#
_entry.id   AF-A0A2G9MJU0-F1
#
_cell.length_a   1.000
_cell.length_b   1.000
_cell.length_c   1.000
_cell.angle_alpha   90.00
_cell.angle_beta   90.00
_cell.angle_gamma   90.00
#
_symmetry.space_group_name_H-M   'P 1'
#
loop_
_entity.id
_entity.type
_entity.pdbx_description
1 polymer ?
#
loop_
_entity_poly.entity_id
_entity_poly.type
_entity_poly.pdbx_seq_one_letter_code
_entity_poly.pdbx_strand_id
1 'polypeptide(L)'
;MDHELVGRLAGYAKWGSEAFLNKQEYENYKAEICTRLNNQKNMSYIENLDTINELQSLLHKKQIQMNNMNLHVFEEIKDTIKEMMPLFEGMHAELFAKEIENSSEGIFKNSVALHDAVLRQSEAISSLNEATYAFLLPNVLFLYDRELELRSKIKKHASVMHNNGLKLVNHMKKNYFERLSSVSSDKKFLEDHHDLLVASYLLSVCSRAAANVYGVDTNSLEQIEDGFIGM
;
A
#
# COMPACT_ATOMS: atom_id res chain seq x y z
N MET A 1 -9.19 -22.14 -9.77
CA MET A 1 -9.15 -20.79 -9.19
C MET A 1 -9.25 -20.90 -7.68
N ASP A 2 -8.31 -20.30 -6.95
CA ASP A 2 -8.51 -20.09 -5.52
C ASP A 2 -9.48 -18.91 -5.32
N HIS A 3 -10.79 -19.22 -5.29
CA HIS A 3 -11.83 -18.22 -5.04
C HIS A 3 -11.64 -17.52 -3.69
N GLU A 4 -10.94 -18.15 -2.75
CA GLU A 4 -10.60 -17.57 -1.46
C GLU A 4 -9.56 -16.45 -1.64
N LEU A 5 -8.50 -16.68 -2.44
CA LEU A 5 -7.50 -15.66 -2.76
C LEU A 5 -8.12 -14.44 -3.45
N VAL A 6 -8.98 -14.67 -4.45
CA VAL A 6 -9.71 -13.59 -5.14
C VAL A 6 -10.56 -12.78 -4.17
N GLY A 7 -11.35 -13.47 -3.33
CA GLY A 7 -12.20 -12.82 -2.33
C GLY A 7 -11.40 -12.04 -1.29
N ARG A 8 -10.25 -12.56 -0.87
CA ARG A 8 -9.36 -11.93 0.11
C ARG A 8 -8.71 -10.67 -0.44
N LEU A 9 -8.15 -10.71 -1.64
CA LEU A 9 -7.53 -9.54 -2.27
C LEU A 9 -8.55 -8.45 -2.61
N ALA A 10 -9.75 -8.82 -3.06
CA ALA A 10 -10.85 -7.88 -3.22
C ALA A 10 -11.27 -7.26 -1.86
N GLY A 11 -11.24 -8.07 -0.80
CA GLY A 11 -11.40 -7.61 0.57
C GLY A 11 -10.35 -6.56 0.97
N TYR A 12 -9.08 -6.75 0.61
CA TYR A 12 -8.03 -5.74 0.84
C TYR A 12 -8.26 -4.46 0.06
N ALA A 13 -8.77 -4.52 -1.16
CA ALA A 13 -9.12 -3.33 -1.92
C ALA A 13 -10.19 -2.49 -1.22
N LYS A 14 -11.24 -3.12 -0.70
CA LYS A 14 -12.29 -2.43 0.08
C LYS A 14 -11.75 -1.90 1.41
N TRP A 15 -11.04 -2.74 2.16
CA TRP A 15 -10.42 -2.37 3.42
C TRP A 15 -9.46 -1.19 3.25
N GLY A 16 -8.66 -1.16 2.18
CA GLY A 16 -7.69 -0.10 1.93
C GLY A 16 -8.33 1.29 1.86
N SER A 17 -9.53 1.40 1.28
CA SER A 17 -10.27 2.66 1.19
C SER A 17 -10.73 3.15 2.56
N GLU A 18 -11.23 2.24 3.40
CA GLU A 18 -11.64 2.55 4.78
C GLU A 18 -10.42 2.85 5.68
N ALA A 19 -9.33 2.11 5.48
CA ALA A 19 -8.08 2.30 6.20
C ALA A 19 -7.45 3.66 5.88
N PHE A 20 -7.51 4.13 4.64
CA PHE A 20 -6.98 5.44 4.25
C PHE A 20 -7.66 6.60 5.00
N LEU A 21 -8.99 6.57 5.14
CA LEU A 21 -9.72 7.62 5.86
C LEU A 21 -9.27 7.70 7.32
N ASN A 22 -9.21 6.56 8.00
CA ASN A 22 -8.73 6.48 9.39
C ASN A 22 -7.25 6.88 9.50
N LYS A 23 -6.43 6.47 8.53
CA LYS A 23 -5.01 6.82 8.46
C LYS A 23 -4.83 8.33 8.36
N GLN A 24 -5.52 8.99 7.44
CA GLN A 24 -5.35 10.43 7.17
C GLN A 24 -5.62 11.27 8.43
N GLU A 25 -6.63 10.93 9.22
CA GLU A 25 -6.90 11.59 10.50
C GLU A 25 -5.70 11.47 11.46
N TYR A 26 -5.17 10.26 11.64
CA TYR A 26 -4.03 10.02 12.51
C TYR A 26 -2.74 10.66 12.00
N GLU A 27 -2.55 10.73 10.68
CA GLU A 27 -1.38 11.37 10.08
C GLU A 27 -1.42 12.89 10.29
N ASN A 28 -2.58 13.52 10.10
CA ASN A 28 -2.77 14.94 10.36
C ASN A 28 -2.55 15.27 11.84
N TYR A 29 -3.14 14.49 12.74
CA TYR A 29 -2.96 14.71 14.17
C TYR A 29 -1.50 14.49 14.61
N LYS A 30 -0.81 13.49 14.05
CA LYS A 30 0.62 13.29 14.28
C LYS A 30 1.45 14.49 13.81
N ALA A 31 1.11 15.07 12.65
CA ALA A 31 1.78 16.24 12.12
C ALA A 31 1.63 17.46 13.03
N GLU A 32 0.44 17.67 13.59
CA GLU A 32 0.19 18.73 14.59
C GLU A 32 1.05 18.52 15.83
N ILE A 33 1.07 17.31 16.40
CA ILE A 33 1.87 16.97 17.58
C ILE A 33 3.36 17.22 17.32
N CYS A 34 3.90 16.71 16.20
CA CYS A 34 5.33 16.87 15.86
C CYS A 34 5.68 18.34 15.58
N THR A 35 4.76 19.11 15.00
CA THR A 35 4.93 20.56 14.80
C THR A 35 5.00 21.31 16.14
N ARG A 36 4.12 20.98 17.09
CA ARG A 36 4.17 21.56 18.44
C ARG A 36 5.48 21.24 19.14
N LEU A 37 5.90 19.96 19.16
CA LEU A 37 7.18 19.55 19.74
C LEU A 37 8.37 20.26 19.10
N ASN A 38 8.36 20.44 17.77
CA ASN A 38 9.44 21.15 17.09
C ASN A 38 9.48 22.65 17.45
N ASN A 39 8.32 23.29 17.58
CA ASN A 39 8.22 24.70 18.00
C ASN A 39 8.62 24.89 19.48
N GLN A 40 8.38 23.88 20.31
CA GLN A 40 8.65 23.87 21.74
C GLN A 40 9.91 23.10 22.13
N LYS A 41 10.79 22.79 21.17
CA LYS A 41 11.96 21.92 21.37
C LYS A 41 13.00 22.42 22.39
N ASN A 42 12.96 23.73 22.69
CA ASN A 42 13.84 24.36 23.68
C ASN A 42 13.19 24.44 25.07
N MET A 43 11.91 24.08 25.21
CA MET A 43 11.24 23.97 26.50
C MET A 43 11.68 22.67 27.20
N SER A 44 11.47 22.60 28.50
CA SER A 44 11.80 21.43 29.30
C SER A 44 10.91 20.22 28.98
N TYR A 45 11.34 19.05 29.46
CA TYR A 45 10.54 17.82 29.42
C TYR A 45 9.18 18.00 30.10
N ILE A 46 9.15 18.61 31.29
CA ILE A 46 7.93 18.82 32.07
C ILE A 46 6.94 19.70 31.28
N GLU A 47 7.43 20.77 30.66
CA GLU A 47 6.60 21.67 29.86
C GLU A 47 6.03 21.02 28.59
N ASN A 48 6.69 19.98 28.05
CA ASN A 48 6.23 19.23 26.88
C ASN A 48 5.52 17.91 27.22
N LEU A 49 5.36 17.56 28.50
CA LEU A 49 4.97 16.22 28.93
C LEU A 49 3.65 15.76 28.29
N ASP A 50 2.65 16.63 28.22
CA ASP A 50 1.36 16.33 27.62
C ASP A 50 1.48 16.02 26.12
N THR A 51 2.27 16.81 25.39
CA THR A 51 2.48 16.61 23.95
C THR A 51 3.28 15.33 23.67
N ILE A 52 4.25 15.00 24.54
CA ILE A 52 5.00 13.73 24.50
C ILE A 52 4.04 12.55 24.71
N ASN A 53 3.18 12.63 25.73
CA ASN A 53 2.18 11.61 26.05
C ASN A 53 1.16 11.42 24.91
N GLU A 54 0.72 12.51 24.27
CA GLU A 54 -0.13 12.45 23.09
C GLU A 54 0.54 11.67 21.94
N LEU A 55 1.81 11.99 21.63
CA LEU A 55 2.57 11.27 20.61
C LEU A 55 2.72 9.79 20.95
N GLN A 56 3.10 9.49 22.21
CA GLN A 56 3.27 8.11 22.66
C GLN A 56 1.96 7.32 22.56
N SER A 57 0.83 7.91 22.96
CA SER A 57 -0.50 7.29 22.87
C SER A 57 -0.89 7.02 21.41
N LEU A 58 -0.65 7.97 20.50
CA LEU A 58 -0.97 7.83 19.08
C LEU A 58 -0.14 6.72 18.41
N LEU A 59 1.16 6.62 18.76
CA LEU A 59 2.05 5.58 18.23
C LEU A 59 1.60 4.17 18.65
N HIS A 60 1.37 3.95 19.94
CA HIS A 60 1.04 2.63 20.48
C HIS A 60 -0.37 2.17 20.13
N LYS A 61 -1.37 3.06 20.19
CA LYS A 61 -2.78 2.66 20.04
C LYS A 61 -3.25 2.54 18.60
N LYS A 62 -2.58 3.21 17.65
CA LYS A 62 -3.10 3.39 16.29
C LYS A 62 -2.07 3.09 15.21
N GLN A 63 -0.95 3.81 15.22
CA GLN A 63 0.01 3.81 14.10
C GLN A 63 0.73 2.46 13.92
N ILE A 64 1.24 1.87 15.00
CA ILE A 64 1.96 0.58 14.92
C ILE A 64 1.03 -0.53 14.40
N GLN A 65 -0.16 -0.68 14.97
CA GLN A 65 -1.12 -1.71 14.56
C GLN A 65 -1.52 -1.59 13.08
N MET A 66 -1.76 -0.36 12.62
CA MET A 66 -2.08 -0.10 11.23
C MET A 66 -0.90 -0.42 10.29
N ASN A 67 0.33 -0.08 10.69
CA ASN A 67 1.52 -0.43 9.90
C ASN A 67 1.76 -1.94 9.83
N ASN A 68 1.46 -2.69 10.90
CA ASN A 68 1.53 -4.15 10.89
C ASN A 68 0.55 -4.74 9.87
N MET A 69 -0.69 -4.23 9.87
CA MET A 69 -1.71 -4.66 8.92
C MET A 69 -1.31 -4.32 7.47
N ASN A 70 -0.86 -3.08 7.23
CA ASN A 70 -0.36 -2.67 5.92
C ASN A 70 0.79 -3.56 5.44
N LEU A 71 1.74 -3.88 6.34
CA LEU A 71 2.89 -4.71 6.01
C LEU A 71 2.47 -6.12 5.58
N HIS A 72 1.56 -6.74 6.33
CA HIS A 72 1.03 -8.06 6.00
C HIS A 72 0.31 -8.06 4.64
N VAL A 73 -0.55 -7.07 4.40
CA VAL A 73 -1.28 -6.93 3.12
C VAL A 73 -0.30 -6.74 1.95
N PHE A 74 0.72 -5.90 2.11
CA PHE A 74 1.70 -5.67 1.04
C PHE A 74 2.63 -6.85 0.81
N GLU A 75 2.90 -7.66 1.83
CA GLU A 75 3.62 -8.92 1.67
C GLU A 75 2.82 -9.87 0.78
N GLU A 76 1.55 -10.10 1.12
CA GLU A 76 0.69 -11.01 0.37
C GLU A 76 0.47 -10.53 -1.07
N ILE A 77 0.26 -9.22 -1.27
CA ILE A 77 0.17 -8.64 -2.61
C ILE A 77 1.45 -8.90 -3.42
N LYS A 78 2.61 -8.63 -2.83
CA LYS A 78 3.92 -8.81 -3.48
C LYS A 78 4.14 -10.28 -3.85
N ASP A 79 3.86 -11.20 -2.93
CA ASP A 79 4.02 -12.64 -3.18
C ASP A 79 3.03 -13.15 -4.24
N THR A 80 1.76 -12.71 -4.20
CA THR A 80 0.76 -13.07 -5.21
C THR A 80 1.17 -12.59 -6.60
N ILE A 81 1.65 -11.35 -6.72
CA ILE A 81 2.09 -10.82 -8.03
C ILE A 81 3.21 -11.67 -8.60
N LYS A 82 4.20 -12.01 -7.77
CA LYS A 82 5.34 -12.83 -8.17
C LYS A 82 4.92 -14.20 -8.70
N GLU A 83 3.91 -14.81 -8.10
CA GLU A 83 3.34 -16.07 -8.57
C GLU A 83 2.63 -15.95 -9.92
N MET A 84 2.04 -14.78 -10.22
CA MET A 84 1.33 -14.55 -11.49
C MET A 84 2.28 -14.18 -12.65
N MET A 85 3.47 -13.69 -12.37
CA MET A 85 4.42 -13.20 -13.40
C MET A 85 4.73 -14.19 -14.53
N PRO A 86 4.94 -15.50 -14.28
CA PRO A 86 5.24 -16.46 -15.34
C PRO A 86 4.16 -16.56 -16.42
N LEU A 87 2.90 -16.25 -16.08
CA LEU A 87 1.77 -16.31 -17.02
C LEU A 87 1.84 -15.22 -18.11
N PHE A 88 2.65 -14.18 -17.90
CA PHE A 88 2.83 -13.08 -18.84
C PHE A 88 4.11 -13.19 -19.68
N GLU A 89 4.96 -14.20 -19.45
CA GLU A 89 6.25 -14.32 -20.12
C GLU A 89 6.10 -14.43 -21.65
N GLY A 90 6.83 -13.58 -22.38
CA GLY A 90 6.79 -13.52 -23.84
C GLY A 90 5.59 -12.76 -24.40
N MET A 91 4.70 -12.23 -23.55
CA MET A 91 3.57 -11.41 -23.98
C MET A 91 3.92 -9.92 -23.99
N HIS A 92 3.26 -9.12 -24.83
CA HIS A 92 3.41 -7.66 -24.76
C HIS A 92 2.92 -7.08 -23.41
N ALA A 93 2.00 -7.79 -22.74
CA ALA A 93 1.53 -7.47 -21.39
C ALA A 93 2.62 -7.58 -20.31
N GLU A 94 3.69 -8.35 -20.55
CA GLU A 94 4.79 -8.59 -19.61
C GLU A 94 5.44 -7.29 -19.12
N LEU A 95 5.54 -6.29 -19.99
CA LEU A 95 6.09 -4.97 -19.63
C LEU A 95 5.30 -4.33 -18.48
N PHE A 96 3.97 -4.37 -18.54
CA PHE A 96 3.12 -3.79 -17.49
C PHE A 96 3.17 -4.65 -16.23
N ALA A 97 3.17 -5.98 -16.36
CA ALA A 97 3.27 -6.90 -15.24
C ALA A 97 4.59 -6.72 -14.46
N LYS A 98 5.72 -6.56 -15.15
CA LYS A 98 7.03 -6.29 -14.52
C LYS A 98 7.07 -4.96 -13.78
N GLU A 99 6.46 -3.91 -14.32
CA GLU A 99 6.35 -2.62 -13.62
C GLU A 99 5.47 -2.72 -12.37
N ILE A 100 4.41 -3.55 -12.40
CA ILE A 100 3.58 -3.86 -11.23
C ILE A 100 4.39 -4.60 -10.16
N GLU A 101 5.14 -5.65 -10.55
CA GLU A 101 6.02 -6.42 -9.66
C GLU A 101 7.09 -5.53 -9.02
N ASN A 102 7.86 -4.79 -9.82
CA ASN A 102 8.89 -3.88 -9.29
C ASN A 102 8.30 -2.83 -8.33
N SER A 103 7.08 -2.37 -8.60
CA SER A 103 6.38 -1.43 -7.74
C SER A 103 5.91 -2.07 -6.44
N SER A 104 5.42 -3.32 -6.47
CA SER A 104 4.99 -4.04 -5.27
C SER A 104 6.17 -4.33 -4.34
N GLU A 105 7.33 -4.71 -4.89
CA GLU A 105 8.57 -4.84 -4.12
C GLU A 105 9.00 -3.51 -3.48
N GLY A 106 8.91 -2.41 -4.26
CA GLY A 106 9.17 -1.07 -3.77
C GLY A 106 8.25 -0.68 -2.61
N ILE A 107 6.96 -0.97 -2.72
CA ILE A 107 5.97 -0.74 -1.65
C ILE A 107 6.34 -1.53 -0.40
N PHE A 108 6.57 -2.83 -0.53
CA PHE A 108 6.88 -3.71 0.60
C PHE A 108 8.17 -3.28 1.31
N LYS A 109 9.26 -3.07 0.57
CA LYS A 109 10.55 -2.64 1.12
C LYS A 109 10.45 -1.32 1.90
N ASN A 110 9.76 -0.33 1.34
CA ASN A 110 9.57 0.95 2.03
C ASN A 110 8.61 0.82 3.23
N SER A 111 7.64 -0.10 3.18
CA SER A 111 6.71 -0.37 4.28
C SER A 111 7.41 -1.05 5.48
N VAL A 112 8.34 -1.98 5.21
CA VAL A 112 9.22 -2.55 6.25
C VAL A 112 10.04 -1.45 6.92
N ALA A 113 10.67 -0.57 6.12
CA ALA A 113 11.46 0.54 6.65
C ALA A 113 10.60 1.56 7.43
N LEU A 114 9.36 1.78 7.01
CA LEU A 114 8.41 2.64 7.70
C LEU A 114 8.01 2.05 9.05
N HIS A 115 7.72 0.75 9.09
CA HIS A 115 7.42 0.05 10.33
C HIS A 115 8.60 0.13 11.31
N ASP A 116 9.83 -0.11 10.87
CA ASP A 116 11.03 0.03 11.70
C ASP A 116 11.16 1.46 12.26
N ALA A 117 11.01 2.48 11.41
CA ALA A 117 11.10 3.88 11.83
C ALA A 117 10.07 4.22 12.91
N VAL A 118 8.83 3.74 12.77
CA VAL A 118 7.75 3.96 13.75
C VAL A 118 8.02 3.24 15.07
N LEU A 119 8.53 2.01 15.04
CA LEU A 119 8.93 1.30 16.27
C LEU A 119 10.04 2.04 17.00
N ARG A 120 11.11 2.42 16.29
CA ARG A 120 12.23 3.18 16.87
C ARG A 120 11.80 4.53 17.40
N GLN A 121 10.83 5.18 16.76
CA GLN A 121 10.25 6.42 17.26
C GLN A 121 9.50 6.19 18.57
N SER A 122 8.75 5.08 18.66
CA SER A 122 8.01 4.65 19.84
C SER A 122 8.92 4.31 21.03
N GLU A 123 10.06 3.67 20.77
CA GLU A 123 11.11 3.42 21.77
C GLU A 123 11.75 4.71 22.25
N ALA A 124 12.11 5.60 21.33
CA ALA A 124 12.73 6.89 21.65
C ALA A 124 11.80 7.79 22.47
N ILE A 125 10.51 7.89 22.10
CA ILE A 125 9.54 8.70 22.85
C ILE A 125 9.31 8.13 24.27
N SER A 126 9.23 6.81 24.41
CA SER A 126 9.01 6.15 25.71
C SER A 126 10.21 6.26 26.65
N SER A 127 11.38 6.58 26.10
CA SER A 127 12.62 6.78 26.85
C SER A 127 12.86 8.25 27.25
N LEU A 128 11.97 9.17 26.87
CA LEU A 128 12.07 10.59 27.24
C LEU A 128 11.78 10.79 28.73
N ASN A 129 12.70 11.48 29.40
CA ASN A 129 12.56 12.04 30.74
C ASN A 129 13.41 13.31 30.83
N GLU A 130 13.43 13.98 31.99
CA GLU A 130 14.20 15.22 32.18
C GLU A 130 15.69 15.09 31.79
N ALA A 131 16.31 13.93 32.01
CA ALA A 131 17.72 13.70 31.72
C ALA A 131 17.99 13.38 30.24
N THR A 132 17.06 12.72 29.54
CA THR A 132 17.25 12.24 28.16
C THR A 132 16.61 13.13 27.10
N TYR A 133 15.74 14.07 27.50
CA TYR A 133 14.88 14.84 26.59
C TYR A 133 15.66 15.59 25.51
N ALA A 134 16.65 16.40 25.90
CA ALA A 134 17.41 17.23 24.97
C ALA A 134 18.19 16.40 23.92
N PHE A 135 18.53 15.15 24.26
CA PHE A 135 19.27 14.24 23.37
C PHE A 135 18.33 13.43 22.47
N LEU A 136 17.20 12.94 23.00
CA LEU A 136 16.33 12.01 22.28
C LEU A 136 15.23 12.71 21.47
N LEU A 137 14.76 13.91 21.86
CA LEU A 137 13.73 14.61 21.09
C LEU A 137 14.15 14.86 19.63
N PRO A 138 15.39 15.31 19.33
CA PRO A 138 15.84 15.43 17.94
C PRO A 138 15.74 14.12 17.15
N ASN A 139 16.04 12.98 17.79
CA ASN A 139 15.92 11.66 17.16
C ASN A 139 14.44 11.28 16.90
N VAL A 140 13.53 11.59 17.82
CA VAL A 140 12.08 11.39 17.62
C VAL A 140 11.58 12.17 16.40
N LEU A 141 12.00 13.43 16.26
CA LEU A 141 11.61 14.29 15.12
C LEU A 141 12.28 13.86 13.81
N PHE A 142 13.56 13.46 13.85
CA PHE A 142 14.24 12.90 12.69
C PHE A 142 13.55 11.62 12.15
N LEU A 143 13.13 10.73 13.04
CA LEU A 143 12.40 9.52 12.65
C LEU A 143 11.03 9.85 12.05
N TYR A 144 10.38 10.94 12.49
CA TYR A 144 9.15 11.43 11.87
C TYR A 144 9.38 11.91 10.43
N ASP A 145 10.41 12.72 10.20
CA ASP A 145 10.74 13.21 8.85
C ASP A 145 11.04 12.03 7.90
N ARG A 146 11.78 11.03 8.39
CA ARG A 146 12.03 9.80 7.65
C ARG A 146 10.76 9.03 7.31
N GLU A 147 9.79 8.98 8.22
CA GLU A 147 8.47 8.39 7.96
C GLU A 147 7.72 9.11 6.83
N LEU A 148 7.75 10.44 6.82
CA LEU A 148 7.13 11.24 5.75
C LEU A 148 7.75 10.93 4.38
N GLU A 149 9.08 10.82 4.30
CA GLU A 149 9.77 10.44 3.08
C GLU A 149 9.39 9.02 2.60
N LEU A 150 9.33 8.07 3.53
CA LEU A 150 8.97 6.68 3.23
C LEU A 150 7.54 6.59 2.71
N ARG A 151 6.59 7.30 3.34
CA ARG A 151 5.20 7.37 2.85
C ARG A 151 5.09 7.95 1.45
N SER A 152 5.84 9.02 1.16
CA SER A 152 5.91 9.61 -0.17
C SER A 152 6.41 8.59 -1.22
N LYS A 153 7.47 7.84 -0.90
CA LYS A 153 8.00 6.76 -1.76
C LYS A 153 6.96 5.66 -1.98
N ILE A 154 6.29 5.19 -0.92
CA ILE A 154 5.28 4.14 -1.04
C ILE A 154 4.12 4.62 -1.91
N LYS A 155 3.61 5.84 -1.68
CA LYS A 155 2.54 6.43 -2.49
C LYS A 155 2.95 6.51 -3.97
N LYS A 156 4.18 6.91 -4.27
CA LYS A 156 4.70 6.94 -5.64
C LYS A 156 4.66 5.55 -6.29
N HIS A 157 5.16 4.52 -5.60
CA HIS A 157 5.10 3.16 -6.12
C HIS A 157 3.66 2.64 -6.28
N ALA A 158 2.77 2.92 -5.32
CA ALA A 158 1.36 2.57 -5.41
C ALA A 158 0.67 3.22 -6.62
N SER A 159 0.99 4.48 -6.94
CA SER A 159 0.50 5.14 -8.15
C SER A 159 1.04 4.51 -9.44
N VAL A 160 2.32 4.13 -9.48
CA VAL A 160 2.91 3.43 -10.63
C VAL A 160 2.24 2.06 -10.83
N MET A 161 2.06 1.33 -9.75
CA MET A 161 1.38 0.04 -9.73
C MET A 161 -0.06 0.15 -10.27
N HIS A 162 -0.85 1.09 -9.73
CA HIS A 162 -2.21 1.37 -10.21
C HIS A 162 -2.28 1.70 -11.71
N ASN A 163 -1.42 2.61 -12.17
CA ASN A 163 -1.40 3.02 -13.58
C ASN A 163 -1.00 1.87 -14.52
N ASN A 164 -0.09 1.00 -14.10
CA ASN A 164 0.28 -0.17 -14.89
C ASN A 164 -0.77 -1.28 -14.80
N GLY A 165 -1.49 -1.41 -13.67
CA GLY A 165 -2.69 -2.24 -13.56
C GLY A 165 -3.74 -1.82 -14.59
N LEU A 166 -4.05 -0.52 -14.68
CA LEU A 166 -4.97 0.01 -15.70
C LEU A 166 -4.52 -0.34 -17.12
N LYS A 167 -3.24 -0.17 -17.42
CA LYS A 167 -2.69 -0.48 -18.76
C LYS A 167 -2.73 -1.96 -19.07
N LEU A 168 -2.37 -2.80 -18.10
CA LEU A 168 -2.40 -4.25 -18.22
C LEU A 168 -3.82 -4.72 -18.56
N VAL A 169 -4.79 -4.36 -17.73
CA VAL A 169 -6.18 -4.83 -17.90
C VAL A 169 -6.78 -4.33 -19.21
N ASN A 170 -6.56 -3.06 -19.56
CA ASN A 170 -6.99 -2.53 -20.86
C ASN A 170 -6.34 -3.24 -22.04
N HIS A 171 -5.04 -3.55 -21.94
CA HIS A 171 -4.32 -4.27 -22.98
C HIS A 171 -4.86 -5.69 -23.14
N MET A 172 -5.06 -6.39 -22.03
CA MET A 172 -5.56 -7.76 -22.00
C MET A 172 -6.98 -7.85 -22.54
N LYS A 173 -7.86 -6.94 -22.12
CA LYS A 173 -9.24 -6.87 -22.63
C LYS A 173 -9.28 -6.63 -24.13
N LYS A 174 -8.65 -5.54 -24.60
CA LYS A 174 -8.77 -5.09 -26.00
C LYS A 174 -7.99 -5.93 -27.01
N ASN A 175 -6.82 -6.43 -26.61
CA ASN A 175 -5.89 -7.06 -27.56
C ASN A 175 -5.86 -8.58 -27.46
N TYR A 176 -6.23 -9.14 -26.31
CA TYR A 176 -6.31 -10.58 -26.12
C TYR A 176 -7.76 -11.03 -26.14
N PHE A 177 -8.54 -10.70 -25.12
CA PHE A 177 -9.85 -11.32 -24.91
C PHE A 177 -10.90 -10.92 -25.96
N GLU A 178 -11.04 -9.63 -26.28
CA GLU A 178 -12.00 -9.14 -27.29
C GLU A 178 -11.68 -9.61 -28.71
N ARG A 179 -10.39 -9.81 -29.04
CA ARG A 179 -9.99 -10.29 -30.37
C ARG A 179 -10.18 -11.78 -30.50
N LEU A 180 -9.92 -12.55 -29.46
CA LEU A 180 -9.94 -14.02 -29.52
C LEU A 180 -11.36 -14.60 -29.33
N SER A 181 -12.25 -13.90 -28.62
CA SER A 181 -13.70 -14.22 -28.59
C SER A 181 -14.34 -14.16 -29.98
N SER A 182 -13.81 -13.30 -30.88
CA SER A 182 -14.32 -13.19 -32.26
C SER A 182 -13.96 -14.36 -33.18
N VAL A 183 -13.05 -15.26 -32.78
CA VAL A 183 -12.47 -16.32 -33.64
C VAL A 183 -12.74 -17.75 -33.14
N SER A 184 -13.34 -17.90 -31.95
CA SER A 184 -13.61 -19.19 -31.32
C SER A 184 -15.00 -19.20 -30.68
N SER A 185 -15.60 -20.38 -30.47
CA SER A 185 -16.81 -20.44 -29.63
C SER A 185 -16.42 -20.00 -28.21
N ASP A 186 -16.93 -18.85 -27.76
CA ASP A 186 -16.55 -18.13 -26.53
C ASP A 186 -16.19 -19.03 -25.34
N LYS A 187 -16.97 -20.09 -25.12
CA LYS A 187 -16.83 -20.97 -23.95
C LYS A 187 -15.52 -21.76 -23.89
N LYS A 188 -15.08 -22.36 -25.01
CA LYS A 188 -13.86 -23.19 -25.03
C LYS A 188 -12.60 -22.33 -24.91
N PHE A 189 -12.66 -21.11 -25.44
CA PHE A 189 -11.54 -20.17 -25.40
C PHE A 189 -11.28 -19.59 -24.01
N LEU A 190 -12.35 -19.23 -23.29
CA LEU A 190 -12.25 -18.79 -21.90
C LEU A 190 -11.70 -19.90 -21.01
N GLU A 191 -12.07 -21.16 -21.26
CA GLU A 191 -11.48 -22.31 -20.57
C GLU A 191 -9.98 -22.46 -20.87
N ASP A 192 -9.56 -22.29 -22.13
CA ASP A 192 -8.15 -22.42 -22.55
C ASP A 192 -7.24 -21.28 -22.04
N HIS A 193 -7.80 -20.10 -21.69
CA HIS A 193 -7.05 -18.91 -21.26
C HIS A 193 -7.44 -18.41 -19.86
N HIS A 194 -8.11 -19.27 -19.09
CA HIS A 194 -8.66 -18.93 -17.79
C HIS A 194 -7.60 -18.40 -16.82
N ASP A 195 -6.44 -19.04 -16.74
CA ASP A 195 -5.36 -18.67 -15.82
C ASP A 195 -4.84 -17.25 -16.10
N LEU A 196 -4.74 -16.88 -17.37
CA LEU A 196 -4.30 -15.56 -17.79
C LEU A 196 -5.35 -14.48 -17.49
N LEU A 197 -6.64 -14.81 -17.64
CA LEU A 197 -7.75 -13.93 -17.28
C LEU A 197 -7.74 -13.66 -15.77
N VAL A 198 -7.63 -14.72 -14.97
CA VAL A 198 -7.55 -14.66 -13.51
C VAL A 198 -6.32 -13.88 -13.06
N ALA A 199 -5.15 -14.14 -13.64
CA ALA A 199 -3.92 -13.43 -13.32
C ALA A 199 -4.02 -11.92 -13.65
N SER A 200 -4.61 -11.57 -14.80
CA SER A 200 -4.83 -10.18 -15.18
C SER A 200 -5.76 -9.46 -14.20
N TYR A 201 -6.82 -10.14 -13.77
CA TYR A 201 -7.73 -9.64 -12.75
C TYR A 201 -7.04 -9.49 -11.39
N LEU A 202 -6.30 -10.49 -10.92
CA LEU A 202 -5.59 -10.45 -9.65
C LEU A 202 -4.54 -9.32 -9.61
N LEU A 203 -3.74 -9.15 -10.67
CA LEU A 203 -2.80 -8.04 -10.77
C LEU A 203 -3.49 -6.68 -10.70
N SER A 204 -4.70 -6.57 -11.26
CA SER A 204 -5.55 -5.37 -11.14
C SER A 204 -5.96 -5.13 -9.70
N VAL A 205 -6.58 -6.13 -9.06
CA VAL A 205 -7.08 -6.02 -7.69
C VAL A 205 -5.96 -5.69 -6.72
N CYS A 206 -4.79 -6.32 -6.87
CA CYS A 206 -3.58 -5.99 -6.12
C CYS A 206 -3.17 -4.52 -6.30
N SER A 207 -3.23 -4.01 -7.53
CA SER A 207 -2.88 -2.63 -7.86
C SER A 207 -3.86 -1.63 -7.24
N ARG A 208 -5.16 -1.97 -7.19
CA ARG A 208 -6.19 -1.19 -6.48
C ARG A 208 -6.02 -1.23 -4.97
N ALA A 209 -5.79 -2.40 -4.39
CA ALA A 209 -5.57 -2.55 -2.95
C ALA A 209 -4.38 -1.71 -2.46
N ALA A 210 -3.26 -1.77 -3.17
CA ALA A 210 -2.09 -0.95 -2.86
C ALA A 210 -2.35 0.56 -2.97
N ALA A 211 -3.07 0.97 -4.02
CA ALA A 211 -3.46 2.36 -4.25
C ALA A 211 -4.42 2.91 -3.20
N ASN A 212 -5.41 2.13 -2.79
CA ASN A 212 -6.43 2.54 -1.83
C ASN A 212 -5.84 2.84 -0.45
N VAL A 213 -4.89 2.04 0.04
CA VAL A 213 -4.19 2.27 1.32
C VAL A 213 -3.44 3.62 1.37
N TYR A 214 -3.17 4.23 0.21
CA TYR A 214 -2.49 5.53 0.08
C TYR A 214 -3.36 6.61 -0.59
N GLY A 215 -4.68 6.39 -0.67
CA GLY A 215 -5.64 7.39 -1.12
C GLY A 215 -5.46 7.80 -2.59
N VAL A 216 -5.02 6.88 -3.44
CA VAL A 216 -5.05 7.07 -4.89
C VAL A 216 -6.48 6.77 -5.36
N ASP A 217 -7.04 7.58 -6.26
CA ASP A 217 -8.38 7.34 -6.84
C ASP A 217 -8.34 6.11 -7.76
N THR A 218 -9.04 5.04 -7.37
CA THR A 218 -9.06 3.77 -8.11
C THR A 218 -10.37 3.48 -8.84
N ASN A 219 -11.31 4.42 -8.90
CA ASN A 219 -12.64 4.19 -9.49
C ASN A 219 -12.54 3.66 -10.93
N SER A 220 -11.55 4.13 -11.69
CA SER A 220 -11.30 3.69 -13.06
C SER A 220 -10.90 2.22 -13.17
N LEU A 221 -10.16 1.68 -12.21
CA LEU A 221 -9.71 0.28 -12.22
C LEU A 221 -10.86 -0.66 -11.83
N GLU A 222 -11.65 -0.26 -10.82
CA GLU A 222 -12.84 -1.00 -10.37
C GLU A 222 -13.87 -1.16 -11.50
N GLN A 223 -14.17 -0.10 -12.24
CA GLN A 223 -15.09 -0.16 -13.39
C GLN A 223 -14.62 -1.11 -14.50
N ILE A 224 -13.30 -1.26 -14.67
CA ILE A 224 -12.75 -2.15 -15.70
C ILE A 224 -12.73 -3.61 -15.19
N GLU A 225 -12.46 -3.83 -13.91
CA GLU A 225 -12.53 -5.13 -13.23
C GLU A 225 -13.93 -5.77 -13.32
N ASP A 226 -15.00 -4.99 -13.17
CA ASP A 226 -16.38 -5.45 -13.34
C ASP A 226 -16.63 -6.07 -14.73
N GLY A 227 -15.92 -5.57 -15.74
CA GLY A 227 -15.97 -6.12 -17.10
C GLY A 227 -15.28 -7.47 -17.27
N PHE A 228 -14.41 -7.88 -16.35
CA PHE A 228 -13.75 -9.20 -16.34
C PHE A 228 -14.59 -10.23 -15.58
N ILE A 229 -15.33 -9.83 -14.54
CA ILE A 229 -16.22 -10.73 -13.78
C ILE A 229 -17.40 -11.21 -14.65
N GLY A 230 -17.81 -10.40 -15.63
CA GLY A 230 -18.88 -10.73 -16.57
C GLY A 230 -18.47 -11.50 -17.82
N MET A 231 -17.17 -11.80 -18.00
CA MET A 231 -16.61 -12.57 -19.13
C MET A 231 -16.37 -14.03 -18.72
#